data_AF-A0A6V7IH79-F1
#
_entry.id   AF-A0A6V7IH79-F1
#
_cell.length_a   1.000
_cell.length_b   1.000
_cell.length_c   1.000
_cell.angle_alpha   90.00
_cell.angle_beta   90.00
_cell.angle_gamma   90.00
#
_symmetry.space_group_name_H-M   'P 1'
#
loop_
_entity.id
_entity.type
_entity.pdbx_description
1 polymer ?
#
loop_
_entity_poly.entity_id
_entity_poly.type
_entity_poly.pdbx_seq_one_letter_code
_entity_poly.pdbx_strand_id
1 'polypeptide(L)'
;DSIEEKKREEWMTELPAVRQASLGLGPRKFRAREGPDMSDRSSWTDTPADRARKERDRAMGRVKSDEKRDDEPLPEKSSKRKEKSLMEMHQKKLQKKKK
;
A
#
# COMPACT_ATOMS: atom_id res chain seq x y z
N ASP A 1 -12.17 -41.45 3.22
CA ASP A 1 -11.16 -40.38 3.30
C ASP A 1 -11.10 -39.82 4.71
N SER A 2 -10.00 -40.09 5.41
CA SER A 2 -9.71 -39.58 6.74
C SER A 2 -9.47 -38.07 6.68
N ILE A 3 -10.24 -37.30 7.45
CA ILE A 3 -10.06 -35.85 7.61
C ILE A 3 -8.83 -35.65 8.49
N GLU A 4 -7.66 -35.53 7.87
CA GLU A 4 -6.44 -35.16 8.55
C GLU A 4 -6.53 -33.67 8.93
N GLU A 5 -6.80 -33.40 10.21
CA GLU A 5 -6.82 -32.03 10.73
C GLU A 5 -5.43 -31.42 10.56
N LYS A 6 -5.33 -30.39 9.71
CA LYS A 6 -4.12 -29.58 9.55
C LYS A 6 -3.82 -28.84 10.85
N LYS A 7 -3.15 -29.52 11.78
CA LYS A 7 -2.61 -28.93 12.99
C LYS A 7 -1.58 -27.89 12.59
N ARG A 8 -1.68 -26.71 13.21
CA ARG A 8 -0.71 -25.64 13.00
C ARG A 8 0.55 -25.98 13.76
N GLU A 9 1.70 -25.87 13.11
CA GLU A 9 3.00 -26.04 13.74
C GLU A 9 3.22 -24.95 14.80
N GLU A 10 3.97 -25.28 15.85
CA GLU A 10 4.13 -24.44 17.06
C GLU A 10 4.63 -23.01 16.73
N TRP A 11 5.49 -22.87 15.72
CA TRP A 11 5.98 -21.56 15.26
C TRP A 11 4.89 -20.66 14.63
N MET A 12 3.74 -21.22 14.26
CA MET A 12 2.59 -20.47 13.73
C MET A 12 1.63 -20.00 14.83
N THR A 13 1.67 -20.61 16.02
CA THR A 13 0.79 -20.27 17.14
C THR A 13 1.51 -19.55 18.26
N GLU A 14 2.80 -19.82 18.44
CA GLU A 14 3.61 -19.24 19.49
C GLU A 14 4.54 -18.17 18.94
N LEU A 15 4.37 -16.96 19.46
CA LEU A 15 5.28 -15.87 19.19
C LEU A 15 6.58 -16.07 19.99
N PRO A 16 7.76 -15.80 19.42
CA PRO A 16 9.01 -15.80 20.17
C PRO A 16 8.91 -14.92 21.42
N ALA A 17 9.48 -15.36 22.54
CA ALA A 17 9.37 -14.70 23.85
C ALA A 17 9.67 -13.19 23.82
N VAL A 18 10.59 -12.75 22.96
CA VAL A 18 10.98 -11.35 22.77
C VAL A 18 9.82 -10.48 22.24
N ARG A 19 8.84 -11.06 21.55
CA ARG A 19 7.73 -10.34 20.89
C ARG A 19 6.39 -10.49 21.60
N GLN A 20 6.27 -11.40 22.57
CA GLN A 20 4.98 -11.71 23.23
C GLN A 20 4.37 -10.49 23.97
N ALA A 21 5.17 -9.55 24.47
CA ALA A 21 4.69 -8.49 25.36
C ALA A 21 4.12 -7.23 24.66
N SER A 22 4.37 -7.01 23.36
CA SER A 22 4.15 -5.68 22.73
C SER A 22 3.29 -5.67 21.47
N LEU A 23 2.74 -6.82 21.05
CA LEU A 23 2.06 -6.93 19.74
C LEU A 23 0.64 -6.37 19.70
N GLY A 24 0.13 -5.78 20.77
CA GLY A 24 -1.19 -5.13 20.74
C GLY A 24 -2.35 -6.08 20.41
N LEU A 25 -2.24 -7.37 20.75
CA LEU A 25 -3.26 -8.42 20.55
C LEU A 25 -4.53 -8.22 21.41
N GLY A 26 -4.58 -7.16 22.22
CA GLY A 26 -5.78 -6.78 22.96
C GLY A 26 -6.81 -6.04 22.10
N PRO A 27 -8.03 -5.81 22.63
CA PRO A 27 -9.04 -4.99 21.98
C PRO A 27 -8.48 -3.61 21.59
N ARG A 28 -8.52 -3.28 20.30
CA ARG A 28 -8.00 -2.00 19.79
C ARG A 28 -8.91 -0.86 20.28
N LYS A 29 -8.32 0.15 20.93
CA LYS A 29 -9.01 1.39 21.33
C LYS A 29 -8.77 2.47 20.28
N PHE A 30 -9.77 3.31 20.03
CA PHE A 30 -9.58 4.53 19.24
C PHE A 30 -8.70 5.52 20.00
N ARG A 31 -7.83 6.22 19.28
CA ARG A 31 -7.04 7.31 19.86
C ARG A 31 -7.93 8.55 19.93
N ALA A 32 -7.92 9.25 21.06
CA ALA A 32 -8.65 10.50 21.24
C ALA A 32 -7.96 11.69 20.54
N ARG A 33 -6.67 11.54 20.23
CA ARG A 33 -5.88 12.51 19.48
C ARG A 33 -5.59 11.96 18.10
N GLU A 34 -5.39 12.87 17.15
CA GLU A 34 -4.94 12.54 15.81
C GLU A 34 -3.67 11.66 15.89
N GLY A 35 -3.62 10.68 14.99
CA GLY A 35 -2.46 9.80 14.87
C GLY A 35 -1.22 10.58 14.42
N PRO A 36 -0.04 9.94 14.44
CA PRO A 36 1.13 10.49 13.77
C PRO A 36 0.79 10.84 12.32
N ASP A 37 1.35 11.94 11.81
CA ASP A 37 1.15 12.34 10.42
C ASP A 37 1.70 11.26 9.49
N MET A 38 0.80 10.57 8.80
CA MET A 38 1.11 9.54 7.80
C MET A 38 1.26 10.13 6.39
N SER A 39 1.36 11.46 6.26
CA SER A 39 1.62 12.14 4.99
C SER A 39 2.97 11.78 4.40
N ASP A 40 3.98 11.46 5.24
CA ASP A 40 5.27 11.02 4.74
C ASP A 40 5.23 9.60 4.17
N ARG A 41 5.06 9.54 2.86
CA ARG A 41 5.04 8.29 2.07
C ARG A 41 6.42 7.97 1.46
N SER A 42 7.43 8.83 1.68
CA SER A 42 8.76 8.71 1.07
C SER A 42 9.49 7.42 1.42
N SER A 43 9.12 6.79 2.54
CA SER A 43 9.67 5.50 2.99
C SER A 43 9.48 4.38 1.96
N TRP A 44 8.42 4.44 1.14
CA TRP A 44 8.15 3.43 0.10
C TRP A 44 8.00 4.02 -1.31
N THR A 45 7.68 5.31 -1.45
CA THR A 45 7.42 5.89 -2.77
C THR A 45 8.66 6.48 -3.44
N ASP A 46 9.71 6.85 -2.70
CA ASP A 46 10.89 7.46 -3.29
C ASP A 46 11.85 6.40 -3.83
N THR A 47 12.22 6.58 -5.10
CA THR A 47 13.35 5.85 -5.68
C THR A 47 14.68 6.43 -5.18
N PRO A 48 15.80 5.67 -5.26
CA PRO A 48 17.12 6.19 -4.89
C PRO A 48 17.49 7.49 -5.63
N ALA A 49 17.08 7.61 -6.90
CA ALA A 49 17.29 8.82 -7.70
C ALA A 49 16.44 10.00 -7.21
N ASP A 50 15.19 9.76 -6.84
CA ASP A 50 14.31 10.81 -6.31
C ASP A 50 14.81 11.34 -4.96
N ARG A 51 15.33 10.45 -4.10
CA ARG A 51 15.94 10.83 -2.82
C ARG A 51 17.14 11.77 -3.03
N ALA A 52 18.05 11.41 -3.95
CA ALA A 52 19.22 12.22 -4.27
C ALA A 52 18.84 13.59 -4.88
N ARG A 53 17.80 13.64 -5.72
CA ARG A 53 17.29 14.91 -6.28
C ARG A 53 16.70 15.79 -5.17
N LYS A 54 15.87 15.21 -4.30
CA LYS A 54 15.21 15.92 -3.20
C LYS A 54 16.22 16.46 -2.17
N GLU A 55 17.29 15.71 -1.91
CA GLU A 55 18.39 16.17 -1.04
C GLU A 55 19.13 17.37 -1.64
N ARG A 56 19.46 17.34 -2.94
CA ARG A 56 20.04 18.49 -3.63
C ARG A 56 19.12 19.70 -3.65
N ASP A 57 17.84 19.50 -3.94
CA ASP A 57 16.85 20.58 -3.99
C ASP A 57 16.66 21.23 -2.60
N ARG A 58 16.69 20.43 -1.52
CA ARG A 58 16.69 20.93 -0.13
C ARG A 58 17.94 21.74 0.17
N ALA A 59 19.12 21.26 -0.21
CA ALA A 59 20.38 21.99 -0.02
C ALA A 59 20.42 23.32 -0.80
N MET A 60 19.72 23.38 -1.94
CA MET A 60 19.58 24.59 -2.77
C MET A 60 18.37 25.47 -2.38
N GLY A 61 17.67 25.17 -1.28
CA GLY A 61 16.51 25.94 -0.80
C GLY A 61 15.27 25.89 -1.71
N ARG A 62 15.26 25.01 -2.71
CA ARG A 62 14.14 24.82 -3.65
C ARG A 62 13.18 23.75 -3.13
N VAL A 63 12.55 24.00 -2.00
CA VAL A 63 11.54 23.07 -1.47
C VAL A 63 10.23 23.27 -2.24
N LYS A 64 9.97 22.43 -3.25
CA LYS A 64 8.61 22.30 -3.79
C LYS A 64 7.78 21.51 -2.78
N SER A 65 6.70 22.09 -2.27
CA SER A 65 5.75 21.36 -1.43
C SER A 65 5.15 20.20 -2.23
N ASP A 66 5.27 18.99 -1.71
CA ASP A 66 4.76 17.75 -2.37
C ASP A 66 3.22 17.75 -2.51
N GLU A 67 2.54 18.68 -1.84
CA GLU A 67 1.08 18.86 -1.83
C GLU A 67 0.47 19.22 -3.19
N LYS A 68 1.30 19.60 -4.17
CA LYS A 68 0.87 19.94 -5.53
C LYS A 68 0.87 18.76 -6.52
N ARG A 69 1.36 17.57 -6.13
CA ARG A 69 1.49 16.44 -7.07
C ARG A 69 0.19 15.65 -7.30
N ASP A 70 -0.78 15.72 -6.39
CA ASP A 70 -2.03 14.96 -6.52
C ASP A 70 -3.01 15.57 -7.55
N ASP A 71 -2.82 16.85 -7.92
CA ASP A 71 -3.66 17.58 -8.89
C ASP A 71 -3.03 17.68 -10.30
N GLU A 72 -1.81 17.18 -10.52
CA GLU A 72 -1.23 17.21 -11.87
C GLU A 72 -1.83 16.10 -12.75
N PRO A 73 -2.49 16.44 -13.87
CA PRO A 73 -2.94 15.43 -14.82
C PRO A 73 -1.72 14.70 -15.38
N LEU A 74 -1.67 13.39 -15.14
CA LEU A 74 -0.66 12.50 -15.72
C LEU A 74 -0.55 12.76 -17.22
N PRO A 75 0.66 12.89 -17.79
CA PRO A 75 0.81 13.14 -19.22
C PRO A 75 0.09 12.05 -19.98
N GLU A 76 -0.79 12.44 -20.93
CA GLU A 76 -1.59 11.51 -21.73
C GLU A 76 -0.67 10.52 -22.43
N LYS A 77 -0.51 9.33 -21.84
CA LYS A 77 0.26 8.25 -22.43
C LYS A 77 -0.50 7.83 -23.68
N SER A 78 0.13 8.13 -24.83
CA SER A 78 -0.33 7.86 -26.19
C SER A 78 -1.13 6.56 -26.31
N SER A 79 -2.22 6.66 -27.07
CA SER A 79 -3.29 5.71 -27.40
C SER A 79 -2.87 4.34 -27.99
N LYS A 80 -1.89 3.65 -27.41
CA LYS A 80 -1.55 2.27 -27.79
C LYS A 80 -2.36 1.30 -26.95
N ARG A 81 -3.47 0.84 -27.54
CA ARG A 81 -4.32 -0.30 -27.14
C ARG A 81 -4.50 -0.46 -25.63
N LYS A 82 -5.48 0.25 -25.06
CA LYS A 82 -5.90 0.05 -23.67
C LYS A 82 -6.37 -1.40 -23.53
N GLU A 83 -5.59 -2.22 -22.84
CA GLU A 83 -6.06 -3.52 -22.36
C GLU A 83 -7.28 -3.29 -21.47
N LYS A 84 -8.29 -4.16 -21.60
CA LYS A 84 -9.57 -3.96 -20.90
C LYS A 84 -9.36 -3.95 -19.40
N SER A 85 -9.99 -2.99 -18.72
CA SER A 85 -9.94 -2.90 -17.26
C SER A 85 -10.48 -4.20 -16.63
N LEU A 86 -9.95 -4.56 -15.45
CA LEU A 86 -10.41 -5.72 -14.69
C LEU A 86 -11.93 -5.72 -14.47
N MET A 87 -12.50 -4.53 -14.20
CA MET A 87 -13.96 -4.36 -14.07
C MET A 87 -14.70 -4.63 -15.37
N GLU A 88 -14.17 -4.14 -16.49
CA GLU A 88 -14.76 -4.32 -17.82
C GLU A 88 -14.72 -5.80 -18.23
N MET A 89 -13.63 -6.51 -17.91
CA MET A 89 -13.52 -7.95 -18.09
C MET A 89 -14.55 -8.71 -17.25
N HIS A 90 -14.75 -8.31 -16.00
CA HIS A 90 -15.74 -8.93 -15.11
C HIS A 90 -17.18 -8.73 -15.61
N GLN A 91 -17.53 -7.49 -15.97
CA GLN A 91 -18.84 -7.18 -16.54
C GLN A 91 -19.10 -7.97 -17.83
N LYS A 92 -18.11 -8.07 -18.72
CA LYS A 92 -18.22 -8.88 -19.94
C LYS A 92 -18.45 -10.36 -19.64
N LYS A 93 -17.82 -10.92 -18.59
CA LYS A 93 -18.07 -12.30 -18.15
C LYS A 93 -19.49 -12.48 -17.62
N LEU A 94 -20.01 -11.54 -16.83
CA LEU A 94 -21.39 -11.58 -16.34
C LEU A 94 -22.40 -11.53 -17.49
N GLN A 95 -22.20 -10.64 -18.46
CA GLN A 95 -23.10 -10.54 -19.62
C GLN A 95 -23.07 -11.81 -20.50
N LYS A 96 -21.90 -12.44 -20.67
CA LYS A 96 -21.79 -13.73 -21.37
C LYS A 96 -22.52 -14.87 -20.65
N LYS A 97 -22.56 -14.88 -19.32
CA LYS A 97 -23.28 -15.90 -18.54
C LYS A 97 -24.80 -15.73 -18.57
N LYS A 98 -25.27 -14.51 -18.86
CA LYS A 98 -26.71 -14.19 -18.98
C LYS A 98 -27.26 -14.44 -20.39
N LYS A 99 -26.39 -14.78 -21.35
CA LYS A 99 -26.72 -15.05 -22.75
C LYS A 99 -26.63 -16.54 -23.01
#